data_AF-A0A562KVK8-F1
#
_entry.id   AF-A0A562KVK8-F1
#
_cell.length_a   1.000
_cell.length_b   1.000
_cell.length_c   1.000
_cell.angle_alpha   90.00
_cell.angle_beta   90.00
_cell.angle_gamma   90.00
#
_symmetry.space_group_name_H-M   'P 1'
#
loop_
_entity.id
_entity.type
_entity.pdbx_description
1 polymer ?
#
loop_
_entity_poly.entity_id
_entity_poly.type
_entity_poly.pdbx_seq_one_letter_code
_entity_poly.pdbx_strand_id
1 'polypeptide(L)'
;MNRPTGFKSLRLAALAAIAGLLLAGCNGSALYSDLDEQQANEVTAALQGAGIGAEKAPSPNKKGWEVRVGRNEFPQAMQVLHDRGLPRARYASMCEVFKKEGFASSAIEERARYQCSLEQEIARTLSQIPGVVDARVHIALPERDPLGGTEKVSSASVMIFERPGADLRDTETAIKVTVKDGVQGLDDVNKVTVKFISMSPPAGVDVKPRSTGITPALSSMSPLAIGIAVGAALLIALLVALLGRLRNRDAAATAQPQRGVWNG
;
A
#
# COMPACT_ATOMS: atom_id res chain seq x y z
N MET A 1 31.46 -18.13 48.04
CA MET A 1 30.42 -18.20 46.99
C MET A 1 29.90 -16.79 46.70
N ASN A 2 30.57 -16.00 45.85
CA ASN A 2 30.16 -14.63 45.52
C ASN A 2 30.04 -14.52 43.98
N ARG A 3 28.82 -14.53 43.44
CA ARG A 3 28.59 -14.39 42.00
C ARG A 3 28.86 -12.93 41.59
N PRO A 4 29.64 -12.68 40.50
CA PRO A 4 29.98 -11.33 40.08
C PRO A 4 28.74 -10.58 39.59
N THR A 5 28.35 -9.54 40.32
CA THR A 5 27.18 -8.68 40.04
C THR A 5 27.33 -7.80 38.79
N GLY A 6 28.53 -7.71 38.20
CA GLY A 6 28.81 -6.89 37.01
C GLY A 6 28.16 -7.37 35.71
N PHE A 7 27.85 -8.67 35.57
CA PHE A 7 27.14 -9.17 34.38
C PHE A 7 25.67 -8.76 34.32
N LYS A 8 25.05 -8.42 35.47
CA LYS A 8 23.64 -7.99 35.52
C LYS A 8 23.45 -6.55 35.05
N SER A 9 24.37 -5.64 35.41
CA SER A 9 24.30 -4.23 35.01
C SER A 9 24.57 -4.03 33.53
N LEU A 10 25.52 -4.78 32.94
CA LEU A 10 25.81 -4.72 31.51
C LEU A 10 24.64 -5.23 30.65
N ARG A 11 23.94 -6.28 31.10
CA ARG A 11 22.74 -6.80 30.44
C ARG A 11 21.57 -5.81 30.47
N LEU A 12 21.40 -5.09 31.58
CA LEU A 12 20.36 -4.06 31.72
C LEU A 12 20.62 -2.86 30.82
N ALA A 13 21.88 -2.42 30.69
CA ALA A 13 22.24 -1.33 29.78
C ALA A 13 22.03 -1.70 28.30
N ALA A 14 22.40 -2.93 27.90
CA ALA A 14 22.14 -3.43 26.55
C ALA A 14 20.64 -3.53 26.25
N LEU A 15 19.83 -4.03 27.21
CA LEU A 15 18.37 -4.07 27.09
C LEU A 15 17.75 -2.68 26.95
N ALA A 16 18.24 -1.69 27.71
CA ALA A 16 17.75 -0.32 27.63
C ALA A 16 18.11 0.36 26.29
N ALA A 17 19.32 0.10 25.76
CA ALA A 17 19.73 0.60 24.45
C ALA A 17 18.92 -0.03 23.30
N ILE A 18 18.65 -1.33 23.38
CA ILE A 18 17.78 -2.04 22.43
C ILE A 18 16.34 -1.51 22.52
N ALA A 19 15.82 -1.28 23.74
CA ALA A 19 14.51 -0.69 23.93
C ALA A 19 14.41 0.73 23.38
N GLY A 20 15.44 1.56 23.57
CA GLY A 20 15.51 2.92 23.00
C GLY A 20 15.54 2.92 21.47
N LEU A 21 16.22 1.94 20.87
CA LEU A 21 16.25 1.77 19.42
C LEU A 21 14.89 1.32 18.85
N LEU A 22 14.17 0.46 19.59
CA LEU A 22 12.83 0.01 19.23
C LEU A 22 11.79 1.13 19.31
N LEU A 23 11.98 2.14 20.18
CA LEU A 23 11.06 3.28 20.31
C LEU A 23 11.24 4.34 19.21
N ALA A 24 12.35 4.36 18.47
CA ALA A 24 12.59 5.33 17.41
C ALA A 24 11.83 5.03 16.09
N GLY A 25 11.10 3.91 16.03
CA GLY A 25 10.60 3.32 14.78
C GLY A 25 9.29 3.84 14.20
N CYS A 26 8.55 4.75 14.83
CA CYS A 26 7.18 5.08 14.37
C CYS A 26 6.98 6.58 14.15
N ASN A 27 7.56 7.12 13.07
CA ASN A 27 7.49 8.55 12.77
C ASN A 27 7.01 8.88 11.34
N GLY A 28 6.13 8.05 10.78
CA GLY A 28 5.49 8.30 9.49
C GLY A 28 4.38 9.34 9.59
N SER A 29 4.36 10.29 8.66
CA SER A 29 3.26 11.25 8.44
C SER A 29 2.22 10.67 7.48
N ALA A 30 0.94 10.88 7.76
CA ALA A 30 -0.15 10.51 6.86
C ALA A 30 -0.09 11.36 5.57
N LEU A 31 -0.05 10.68 4.42
CA LEU A 31 -0.03 11.31 3.09
C LEU A 31 -1.44 11.49 2.55
N TYR A 32 -2.24 10.42 2.63
CA TYR A 32 -3.67 10.40 2.31
C TYR A 32 -4.43 9.65 3.40
N SER A 33 -5.64 10.12 3.71
CA SER A 33 -6.60 9.47 4.59
C SER A 33 -7.86 9.08 3.82
N ASP A 34 -8.69 8.24 4.45
CA ASP A 34 -10.04 7.90 3.97
C ASP A 34 -10.06 7.25 2.58
N LEU A 35 -8.99 6.51 2.24
CA LEU A 35 -8.90 5.71 1.03
C LEU A 35 -9.68 4.40 1.18
N ASP A 36 -10.28 3.91 0.10
CA ASP A 36 -10.71 2.53 0.04
C ASP A 36 -9.51 1.56 -0.04
N GLU A 37 -9.76 0.26 0.13
CA GLU A 37 -8.68 -0.72 0.14
C GLU A 37 -7.92 -0.80 -1.19
N GLN A 38 -8.62 -0.70 -2.32
CA GLN A 38 -8.01 -0.77 -3.64
C GLN A 38 -7.15 0.48 -3.88
N GLN A 39 -7.67 1.67 -3.59
CA GLN A 39 -6.91 2.93 -3.67
C GLN A 39 -5.68 2.89 -2.78
N ALA A 40 -5.81 2.44 -1.54
CA ALA A 40 -4.67 2.33 -0.62
C ALA A 40 -3.62 1.34 -1.13
N ASN A 41 -4.03 0.23 -1.74
CA ASN A 41 -3.11 -0.73 -2.36
C ASN A 41 -2.41 -0.13 -3.59
N GLU A 42 -3.13 0.58 -4.46
CA GLU A 42 -2.57 1.24 -5.65
C GLU A 42 -1.55 2.32 -5.28
N VAL A 43 -1.90 3.20 -4.32
CA VAL A 43 -1.01 4.25 -3.81
C VAL A 43 0.24 3.64 -3.16
N THR A 44 0.06 2.63 -2.31
CA THR A 44 1.17 1.95 -1.63
C THR A 44 2.11 1.28 -2.63
N ALA A 45 1.57 0.56 -3.61
CA ALA A 45 2.36 -0.11 -4.65
C ALA A 45 3.13 0.89 -5.52
N ALA A 46 2.50 2.02 -5.88
CA ALA A 46 3.14 3.07 -6.67
C ALA A 46 4.33 3.73 -5.94
N LEU A 47 4.18 3.98 -4.63
CA LEU A 47 5.24 4.54 -3.79
C LEU A 47 6.39 3.53 -3.60
N GLN A 48 6.07 2.28 -3.30
CA GLN A 48 7.07 1.22 -3.14
C GLN A 48 7.84 0.95 -4.43
N GLY A 49 7.16 0.96 -5.59
CA GLY A 49 7.80 0.87 -6.90
C GLY A 49 8.70 2.07 -7.23
N ALA A 50 8.49 3.22 -6.60
CA ALA A 50 9.38 4.38 -6.67
C ALA A 50 10.50 4.36 -5.61
N GLY A 51 10.60 3.29 -4.82
CA GLY A 51 11.60 3.15 -3.74
C GLY A 51 11.28 3.92 -2.47
N ILE A 52 10.04 4.42 -2.31
CA ILE A 52 9.59 5.19 -1.14
C ILE A 52 8.94 4.25 -0.14
N GLY A 53 9.35 4.33 1.13
CA GLY A 53 8.76 3.54 2.21
C GLY A 53 7.33 4.00 2.52
N ALA A 54 6.34 3.22 2.06
CA ALA A 54 4.93 3.48 2.32
C ALA A 54 4.29 2.36 3.15
N GLU A 55 3.54 2.75 4.18
CA GLU A 55 2.81 1.85 5.07
C GLU A 55 1.31 2.16 5.02
N LYS A 56 0.50 1.12 4.83
CA LYS A 56 -0.96 1.19 4.89
C LYS A 56 -1.41 0.96 6.33
N ALA A 57 -2.15 1.90 6.91
CA ALA A 57 -2.72 1.80 8.26
C ALA A 57 -4.23 2.08 8.23
N PRO A 58 -5.01 1.60 9.21
CA PRO A 58 -6.42 1.99 9.33
C PRO A 58 -6.54 3.51 9.54
N SER A 59 -7.48 4.16 8.84
CA SER A 59 -7.73 5.60 9.02
C SER A 59 -8.13 5.93 10.47
N PRO A 60 -7.70 7.07 11.05
CA PRO A 60 -8.13 7.54 12.37
C PRO A 60 -9.65 7.63 12.53
N ASN A 61 -10.36 7.85 11.42
CA ASN A 61 -11.82 7.94 11.37
C ASN A 61 -12.52 6.57 11.41
N LYS A 62 -11.76 5.46 11.56
CA LYS A 62 -12.23 4.06 11.52
C LYS A 62 -12.99 3.69 10.23
N LYS A 63 -12.87 4.50 9.19
CA LYS A 63 -13.47 4.29 7.87
C LYS A 63 -12.37 4.41 6.82
N GLY A 64 -12.13 3.33 6.11
CA GLY A 64 -11.06 3.26 5.11
C GLY A 64 -9.66 3.19 5.70
N TRP A 65 -8.70 3.54 4.85
CA TRP A 65 -7.28 3.36 5.07
C TRP A 65 -6.56 4.70 4.92
N GLU A 66 -5.46 4.84 5.66
CA GLU A 66 -4.47 5.89 5.43
C GLU A 66 -3.19 5.27 4.88
N VAL A 67 -2.48 6.02 4.04
CA VAL A 67 -1.13 5.67 3.61
C VAL A 67 -0.16 6.66 4.24
N ARG A 68 0.84 6.12 4.95
CA ARG A 68 1.84 6.89 5.69
C ARG A 68 3.20 6.74 5.02
N VAL A 69 3.96 7.83 5.02
CA VAL A 69 5.34 7.89 4.50
C VAL A 69 6.25 8.58 5.51
N GLY A 70 7.57 8.36 5.40
CA GLY A 70 8.53 9.12 6.21
C GLY A 70 8.38 10.63 5.98
N ARG A 71 8.49 11.44 7.04
CA ARG A 71 8.34 12.91 6.92
C ARG A 71 9.26 13.53 5.88
N ASN A 72 10.47 12.98 5.73
CA ASN A 72 11.48 13.44 4.78
C ASN A 72 11.16 13.05 3.33
N GLU A 73 10.33 12.03 3.13
CA GLU A 73 9.94 11.50 1.80
C GLU A 73 8.61 12.11 1.32
N PHE A 74 7.91 12.88 2.15
CA PHE A 74 6.58 13.41 1.85
C PHE A 74 6.50 14.22 0.53
N PRO A 75 7.40 15.18 0.24
CA PRO A 75 7.33 15.94 -1.01
C PRO A 75 7.54 15.06 -2.25
N GLN A 76 8.51 14.13 -2.16
CA GLN A 76 8.81 13.18 -3.23
C GLN A 76 7.64 12.22 -3.48
N ALA A 77 7.01 11.75 -2.39
CA ALA A 77 5.83 10.88 -2.45
C ALA A 77 4.64 11.58 -3.14
N MET A 78 4.37 12.83 -2.79
CA MET A 78 3.32 13.63 -3.45
C MET A 78 3.57 13.79 -4.95
N GLN A 79 4.80 14.11 -5.34
CA GLN A 79 5.16 14.27 -6.75
C GLN A 79 4.97 12.95 -7.52
N VAL A 80 5.47 11.84 -6.97
CA VAL A 80 5.34 10.49 -7.54
C VAL A 80 3.89 10.07 -7.77
N LEU A 81 2.99 10.43 -6.85
CA LEU A 81 1.56 10.12 -6.96
C LEU A 81 0.87 11.07 -7.94
N HIS A 82 1.22 12.36 -7.93
CA HIS A 82 0.68 13.34 -8.86
C HIS A 82 0.99 12.97 -10.31
N ASP A 83 2.24 12.60 -10.61
CA ASP A 83 2.69 12.19 -11.94
C ASP A 83 1.97 10.92 -12.43
N ARG A 84 1.48 10.09 -11.50
CA ARG A 84 0.72 8.86 -11.78
C ARG A 84 -0.79 9.04 -11.71
N GLY A 85 -1.30 10.24 -11.41
CA GLY A 85 -2.72 10.53 -11.25
C GLY A 85 -3.38 9.75 -10.10
N LEU A 86 -2.65 9.50 -9.01
CA LEU A 86 -3.12 8.79 -7.83
C LEU A 86 -3.41 9.75 -6.66
N PRO A 87 -4.37 9.41 -5.77
CA PRO A 87 -5.31 8.28 -5.87
C PRO A 87 -6.35 8.52 -6.97
N ARG A 88 -6.77 7.45 -7.66
CA ARG A 88 -7.78 7.56 -8.70
C ARG A 88 -9.15 7.87 -8.10
N ALA A 89 -9.89 8.78 -8.72
CA ALA A 89 -11.28 9.01 -8.37
C ALA A 89 -12.10 7.74 -8.59
N ARG A 90 -12.96 7.40 -7.63
CA ARG A 90 -13.96 6.35 -7.79
C ARG A 90 -15.22 6.96 -8.38
N TYR A 91 -15.72 6.36 -9.45
CA TYR A 91 -17.00 6.74 -10.06
C TYR A 91 -18.01 5.64 -9.76
N ALA A 92 -19.24 6.05 -9.42
CA ALA A 92 -20.34 5.11 -9.28
C ALA A 92 -20.73 4.59 -10.68
N SER A 93 -20.90 3.28 -10.81
CA SER A 93 -21.40 2.68 -12.06
C SER A 93 -22.92 2.79 -12.17
N MET A 94 -23.49 2.66 -13.39
CA MET A 94 -24.95 2.58 -13.56
C MET A 94 -25.56 1.44 -12.74
N CYS A 95 -24.85 0.31 -12.61
CA CYS A 95 -25.25 -0.82 -11.77
C CYS A 95 -25.30 -0.44 -10.28
N GLU A 96 -24.42 0.45 -9.82
CA GLU A 96 -24.38 0.91 -8.43
C GLU A 96 -25.43 2.00 -8.14
N VAL A 97 -25.72 2.86 -9.11
CA VAL A 97 -26.67 3.97 -8.97
C VAL A 97 -28.12 3.47 -9.05
N PHE A 98 -28.43 2.60 -10.01
CA PHE A 98 -29.79 2.10 -10.25
C PHE A 98 -30.03 0.73 -9.60
N LYS A 99 -29.64 0.56 -8.34
CA LYS A 99 -29.92 -0.66 -7.60
C LYS A 99 -31.44 -0.83 -7.41
N LYS A 100 -31.90 -2.09 -7.35
CA LYS A 100 -33.30 -2.39 -7.02
C LYS A 100 -33.53 -2.15 -5.52
N GLU A 101 -33.82 -0.91 -5.17
CA GLU A 101 -34.12 -0.47 -3.80
C GLU A 101 -35.59 -0.02 -3.75
N GLY A 102 -36.40 -0.68 -2.92
CA GLY A 102 -37.84 -0.39 -2.81
C GLY A 102 -38.75 -1.49 -3.40
N PHE A 103 -40.06 -1.30 -3.24
CA PHE A 103 -41.08 -2.31 -3.60
C PHE A 103 -41.38 -2.37 -5.11
N ALA A 104 -41.21 -1.26 -5.83
CA ALA A 104 -41.44 -1.16 -7.27
C ALA A 104 -40.26 -0.47 -7.97
N SER A 105 -39.89 -0.90 -9.17
CA SER A 105 -38.82 -0.31 -9.99
C SER A 105 -39.43 0.38 -11.21
N SER A 106 -38.90 1.56 -11.56
CA SER A 106 -39.34 2.29 -12.75
C SER A 106 -38.85 1.62 -14.04
N ALA A 107 -39.52 1.87 -15.16
CA ALA A 107 -39.09 1.36 -16.47
C ALA A 107 -37.67 1.84 -16.85
N ILE A 108 -37.29 3.04 -16.41
CA ILE A 108 -35.96 3.62 -16.63
C ILE A 108 -34.90 2.86 -15.83
N GLU A 109 -35.18 2.54 -14.56
CA GLU A 109 -34.27 1.75 -13.71
C GLU A 109 -34.04 0.33 -14.24
N GLU A 110 -35.12 -0.37 -14.62
CA GLU A 110 -35.00 -1.72 -15.18
C GLU A 110 -34.13 -1.71 -16.45
N ARG A 111 -34.35 -0.71 -17.31
CA ARG A 111 -33.56 -0.53 -18.52
C ARG A 111 -32.09 -0.23 -18.21
N ALA A 112 -31.81 0.68 -17.28
CA ALA A 112 -30.44 1.03 -16.89
C ALA A 112 -29.70 -0.17 -16.30
N ARG A 113 -30.38 -0.99 -15.48
CA ARG A 113 -29.84 -2.26 -14.95
C ARG A 113 -29.59 -3.28 -16.05
N TYR A 114 -30.52 -3.45 -16.98
CA TYR A 114 -30.37 -4.35 -18.11
C TYR A 114 -29.14 -3.97 -18.96
N GLN A 115 -29.02 -2.68 -19.31
CA GLN A 115 -27.90 -2.17 -20.09
C GLN A 115 -26.55 -2.35 -19.36
N CYS A 116 -26.48 -1.98 -18.07
CA CYS A 116 -25.24 -2.15 -17.31
C CYS A 116 -24.87 -3.65 -17.15
N SER A 117 -25.86 -4.52 -16.96
CA SER A 117 -25.63 -5.97 -16.88
C SER A 117 -25.08 -6.52 -18.19
N LEU A 118 -25.62 -6.08 -19.32
CA LEU A 118 -25.14 -6.47 -20.65
C LEU A 118 -23.71 -5.99 -20.89
N GLU A 119 -23.40 -4.75 -20.53
CA GLU A 119 -22.04 -4.20 -20.62
C GLU A 119 -21.04 -4.99 -19.77
N GLN A 120 -21.41 -5.35 -18.54
CA GLN A 120 -20.56 -6.15 -17.65
C GLN A 120 -20.38 -7.59 -18.15
N GLU A 121 -21.42 -8.22 -18.68
CA GLU A 121 -21.34 -9.58 -19.21
C GLU A 121 -20.39 -9.65 -20.41
N ILE A 122 -20.54 -8.73 -21.37
CA ILE A 122 -19.65 -8.67 -22.54
C ILE A 122 -18.23 -8.31 -22.12
N ALA A 123 -18.04 -7.35 -21.21
CA ALA A 123 -16.73 -7.03 -20.66
C ALA A 123 -16.05 -8.26 -20.01
N ARG A 124 -16.82 -9.06 -19.26
CA ARG A 124 -16.35 -10.31 -18.65
C ARG A 124 -15.98 -11.36 -19.69
N THR A 125 -16.72 -11.48 -20.79
CA THR A 125 -16.37 -12.40 -21.88
C THR A 125 -15.08 -11.97 -22.56
N LEU A 126 -14.93 -10.67 -22.87
CA LEU A 126 -13.76 -10.14 -23.55
C LEU A 126 -12.50 -10.19 -22.66
N SER A 127 -12.63 -10.06 -21.34
CA SER A 127 -11.50 -10.16 -20.42
C SER A 127 -10.93 -11.59 -20.29
N GLN A 128 -11.64 -12.61 -20.77
CA GLN A 128 -11.13 -13.99 -20.82
C GLN A 128 -10.20 -14.24 -22.01
N ILE A 129 -10.14 -13.31 -22.98
CA ILE A 129 -9.26 -13.43 -24.14
C ILE A 129 -7.79 -13.36 -23.67
N PRO A 130 -6.93 -14.33 -24.04
CA PRO A 130 -5.52 -14.29 -23.67
C PRO A 130 -4.86 -12.99 -24.10
N GLY A 131 -4.16 -12.34 -23.17
CA GLY A 131 -3.51 -11.04 -23.41
C GLY A 131 -4.36 -9.83 -23.02
N VAL A 132 -5.66 -9.99 -22.79
CA VAL A 132 -6.51 -8.93 -22.21
C VAL A 132 -6.30 -8.89 -20.70
N VAL A 133 -6.06 -7.69 -20.16
CA VAL A 133 -5.93 -7.42 -18.72
C VAL A 133 -7.24 -6.87 -18.16
N ASP A 134 -7.88 -5.96 -18.89
CA ASP A 134 -9.18 -5.40 -18.56
C ASP A 134 -9.94 -5.07 -19.85
N ALA A 135 -11.27 -5.08 -19.79
CA ALA A 135 -12.13 -4.72 -20.91
C ALA A 135 -13.26 -3.82 -20.41
N ARG A 136 -13.50 -2.72 -21.13
CA ARG A 136 -14.62 -1.82 -20.88
C ARG A 136 -15.49 -1.74 -22.11
N VAL A 137 -16.79 -1.88 -21.90
CA VAL A 137 -17.78 -1.90 -22.97
C VAL A 137 -18.85 -0.88 -22.63
N HIS A 138 -19.16 -0.03 -23.60
CA HIS A 138 -20.27 0.91 -23.54
C HIS A 138 -21.21 0.62 -24.70
N ILE A 139 -22.49 0.40 -24.40
CA ILE A 139 -23.49 0.03 -25.39
C ILE A 139 -24.52 1.14 -25.45
N ALA A 140 -24.80 1.66 -26.64
CA ALA A 140 -25.90 2.58 -26.86
C ALA A 140 -27.07 1.80 -27.44
N LEU A 141 -28.11 1.56 -26.63
CA LEU A 141 -29.36 0.92 -27.05
C LEU A 141 -30.40 1.98 -27.42
N PRO A 142 -31.12 1.83 -28.56
CA PRO A 142 -32.12 2.80 -28.97
C PRO A 142 -33.34 2.81 -28.07
N GLU A 143 -33.91 4.00 -27.89
CA GLU A 143 -35.21 4.17 -27.25
C GLU A 143 -36.31 3.87 -28.25
N ARG A 144 -37.30 3.06 -27.83
CA ARG A 144 -38.50 2.82 -28.65
C ARG A 144 -39.38 4.06 -28.57
N ASP A 145 -39.50 4.80 -29.67
CA ASP A 145 -40.45 5.90 -29.78
C ASP A 145 -41.86 5.33 -29.97
N PRO A 146 -42.79 5.52 -29.00
CA PRO A 146 -44.15 5.02 -29.12
C PRO A 146 -44.96 5.71 -30.23
N LEU A 147 -44.49 6.84 -30.77
CA LEU A 147 -45.15 7.61 -31.82
C LEU A 147 -44.61 7.34 -33.23
N GLY A 148 -43.69 6.37 -33.37
CA GLY A 148 -43.19 5.93 -34.67
C GLY A 148 -42.20 6.91 -35.30
N GLY A 149 -41.06 7.13 -34.62
CA GLY A 149 -39.87 7.76 -35.19
C GLY A 149 -38.91 6.74 -35.83
N THR A 150 -37.94 7.22 -36.62
CA THR A 150 -36.81 6.41 -37.09
C THR A 150 -36.06 5.83 -35.89
N GLU A 151 -36.07 4.51 -35.75
CA GLU A 151 -35.37 3.79 -34.68
C GLU A 151 -33.87 4.10 -34.78
N LYS A 152 -33.28 4.63 -33.70
CA LYS A 152 -31.82 4.80 -33.66
C LYS A 152 -31.19 3.40 -33.77
N VAL A 153 -30.05 3.29 -34.42
CA VAL A 153 -29.33 2.01 -34.52
C VAL A 153 -28.50 1.80 -33.26
N SER A 154 -28.46 0.57 -32.73
CA SER A 154 -27.57 0.25 -31.61
C SER A 154 -26.10 0.45 -32.01
N SER A 155 -25.26 0.82 -31.05
CA SER A 155 -23.80 0.88 -31.27
C SER A 155 -23.05 0.49 -30.01
N ALA A 156 -21.78 0.11 -30.17
CA ALA A 156 -20.93 -0.27 -29.05
C ALA A 156 -19.52 0.33 -29.18
N SER A 157 -18.96 0.72 -28.05
CA SER A 157 -17.56 1.13 -27.92
C SER A 157 -16.88 0.20 -26.93
N VAL A 158 -15.81 -0.45 -27.39
CA VAL A 158 -15.02 -1.41 -26.65
C VAL A 158 -13.63 -0.86 -26.45
N MET A 159 -13.16 -0.89 -25.22
CA MET A 159 -11.80 -0.54 -24.85
C MET A 159 -11.15 -1.77 -24.23
N ILE A 160 -10.09 -2.24 -24.86
CA ILE A 160 -9.32 -3.39 -24.45
C ILE A 160 -7.99 -2.90 -23.88
N PHE A 161 -7.73 -3.21 -22.62
CA PHE A 161 -6.43 -3.01 -22.03
C PHE A 161 -5.63 -4.29 -22.18
N GLU A 162 -4.57 -4.25 -22.97
CA GLU A 162 -3.77 -5.43 -23.30
C GLU A 162 -2.47 -5.45 -22.50
N ARG A 163 -1.98 -6.66 -22.25
CA ARG A 163 -0.68 -6.88 -21.63
C ARG A 163 0.41 -6.30 -22.55
N PRO A 164 1.48 -5.70 -22.00
CA PRO A 164 2.61 -5.26 -22.82
C PRO A 164 3.14 -6.42 -23.69
N GLY A 165 3.15 -6.20 -25.00
CA GLY A 165 3.63 -7.16 -26.01
C GLY A 165 2.63 -8.22 -26.49
N ALA A 166 1.36 -8.20 -26.07
CA ALA A 166 0.36 -9.19 -26.51
C ALA A 166 -0.21 -8.95 -27.91
N ASP A 167 -0.16 -7.72 -28.43
CA ASP A 167 -0.69 -7.25 -29.73
C ASP A 167 -1.97 -7.96 -30.19
N LEU A 168 -3.13 -7.47 -29.75
CA LEU A 168 -4.42 -8.12 -30.01
C LEU A 168 -5.13 -7.67 -31.31
N ARG A 169 -4.40 -7.03 -32.24
CA ARG A 169 -4.99 -6.43 -33.45
C ARG A 169 -5.62 -7.46 -34.38
N ASP A 170 -5.01 -8.64 -34.50
CA ASP A 170 -5.55 -9.74 -35.32
C ASP A 170 -6.88 -10.29 -34.78
N THR A 171 -7.19 -10.04 -33.49
CA THR A 171 -8.44 -10.48 -32.85
C THR A 171 -9.54 -9.42 -32.94
N GLU A 172 -9.26 -8.23 -33.49
CA GLU A 172 -10.22 -7.11 -33.54
C GLU A 172 -11.54 -7.50 -34.21
N THR A 173 -11.48 -8.20 -35.35
CA THR A 173 -12.68 -8.65 -36.06
C THR A 173 -13.50 -9.63 -35.23
N ALA A 174 -12.83 -10.57 -34.56
CA ALA A 174 -13.50 -11.53 -33.69
C ALA A 174 -14.20 -10.82 -32.52
N ILE A 175 -13.53 -9.85 -31.88
CA ILE A 175 -14.11 -9.02 -30.82
C ILE A 175 -15.35 -8.28 -31.32
N LYS A 176 -15.27 -7.64 -32.49
CA LYS A 176 -16.42 -6.93 -33.07
C LYS A 176 -17.59 -7.86 -33.34
N VAL A 177 -17.34 -9.05 -33.88
CA VAL A 177 -18.39 -10.05 -34.14
C VAL A 177 -19.01 -10.55 -32.83
N THR A 178 -18.21 -10.89 -31.82
CA THR A 178 -18.72 -11.30 -30.50
C THR A 178 -19.62 -10.23 -29.88
N VAL A 179 -19.24 -8.96 -29.97
CA VAL A 179 -20.05 -7.85 -29.45
C VAL A 179 -21.32 -7.65 -30.27
N LYS A 180 -21.21 -7.70 -31.61
CA LYS A 180 -22.36 -7.61 -32.52
C LYS A 180 -23.41 -8.68 -32.20
N ASP A 181 -22.98 -9.92 -32.07
CA ASP A 181 -23.88 -11.06 -31.82
C ASP A 181 -24.41 -11.08 -30.38
N GLY A 182 -23.71 -10.45 -29.44
CA GLY A 182 -24.11 -10.35 -28.03
C GLY A 182 -25.11 -9.22 -27.72
N VAL A 183 -25.32 -8.26 -28.63
CA VAL A 183 -26.17 -7.08 -28.39
C VAL A 183 -27.38 -7.06 -29.31
N GLN A 184 -28.58 -6.95 -28.72
CA GLN A 184 -29.82 -6.84 -29.49
C GLN A 184 -29.87 -5.53 -30.30
N GLY A 185 -30.27 -5.63 -31.56
CA GLY A 185 -30.40 -4.47 -32.45
C GLY A 185 -29.07 -3.93 -32.99
N LEU A 186 -27.96 -4.62 -32.72
CA LEU A 186 -26.65 -4.33 -33.30
C LEU A 186 -26.41 -5.29 -34.47
N ASP A 187 -26.86 -4.89 -35.65
CA ASP A 187 -26.81 -5.69 -36.88
C ASP A 187 -25.55 -5.44 -37.72
N ASP A 188 -24.97 -4.24 -37.63
CA ASP A 188 -23.80 -3.82 -38.37
C ASP A 188 -22.52 -3.82 -37.51
N VAL A 189 -21.53 -4.62 -37.95
CA VAL A 189 -20.20 -4.72 -37.31
C VAL A 189 -19.45 -3.38 -37.28
N ASN A 190 -19.75 -2.47 -38.22
CA ASN A 190 -19.13 -1.15 -38.29
C ASN A 190 -19.63 -0.19 -37.21
N LYS A 191 -20.70 -0.57 -36.48
CA LYS A 191 -21.19 0.16 -35.30
C LYS A 191 -20.47 -0.25 -34.01
N VAL A 192 -19.48 -1.14 -34.11
CA VAL A 192 -18.60 -1.52 -33.01
C VAL A 192 -17.22 -0.89 -33.21
N THR A 193 -16.86 0.03 -32.32
CA THR A 193 -15.51 0.60 -32.27
C THR A 193 -14.69 -0.14 -31.22
N VAL A 194 -13.49 -0.60 -31.57
CA VAL A 194 -12.56 -1.25 -30.65
C VAL A 194 -11.29 -0.41 -30.54
N LYS A 195 -10.86 -0.11 -29.31
CA LYS A 195 -9.60 0.57 -29.03
C LYS A 195 -8.75 -0.30 -28.13
N PHE A 196 -7.52 -0.57 -28.55
CA PHE A 196 -6.55 -1.30 -27.72
C PHE A 196 -5.58 -0.33 -27.06
N ILE A 197 -5.36 -0.52 -25.77
CA ILE A 197 -4.48 0.27 -24.92
C ILE A 197 -3.48 -0.71 -24.31
N SER A 198 -2.24 -0.64 -24.77
CA SER A 198 -1.16 -1.43 -24.17
C SER A 198 -0.84 -0.85 -22.79
N MET A 199 -1.02 -1.65 -21.74
CA MET A 199 -0.64 -1.23 -20.40
C MET A 199 0.89 -1.10 -20.34
N SER A 200 1.39 0.00 -19.78
CA SER A 200 2.80 0.04 -19.39
C SER A 200 3.03 -1.05 -18.35
N PRO A 201 4.15 -1.81 -18.45
CA PRO A 201 4.56 -2.69 -17.36
C PRO A 201 4.55 -1.87 -16.07
N PRO A 202 4.10 -2.43 -14.93
CA PRO A 202 4.31 -1.77 -13.65
C PRO A 202 5.80 -1.44 -13.60
N ALA A 203 6.12 -0.14 -13.50
CA ALA A 203 7.49 0.36 -13.49
C ALA A 203 8.28 -0.60 -12.62
N GLY A 204 9.29 -1.24 -13.24
CA GLY A 204 9.91 -2.44 -12.72
C GLY A 204 10.06 -2.28 -11.23
N VAL A 205 9.58 -3.27 -10.47
CA VAL A 205 10.08 -3.43 -9.12
C VAL A 205 11.57 -3.70 -9.36
N ASP A 206 12.36 -2.63 -9.42
CA ASP A 206 13.77 -2.68 -9.13
C ASP A 206 13.77 -3.15 -7.68
N VAL A 207 13.70 -4.47 -7.52
CA VAL A 207 14.06 -5.16 -6.31
C VAL A 207 15.54 -4.87 -6.22
N LYS A 208 15.89 -3.66 -5.79
CA LYS A 208 17.23 -3.28 -5.42
C LYS A 208 17.62 -4.39 -4.46
N PRO A 209 18.56 -5.28 -4.83
CA PRO A 209 18.82 -6.48 -4.06
C PRO A 209 19.07 -5.97 -2.66
N ARG A 210 18.17 -6.34 -1.73
CA ARG A 210 18.29 -5.91 -0.35
C ARG A 210 19.61 -6.50 0.09
N SER A 211 20.65 -5.68 0.08
CA SER A 211 22.00 -6.13 0.39
C SER A 211 21.88 -6.77 1.75
N THR A 212 22.04 -8.09 1.80
CA THR A 212 22.19 -8.90 3.01
C THR A 212 23.52 -8.59 3.71
N GLY A 213 23.95 -7.32 3.64
CA GLY A 213 24.90 -6.76 4.57
C GLY A 213 24.18 -6.63 5.91
N ILE A 214 24.83 -7.12 6.96
CA ILE A 214 24.40 -7.12 8.36
C ILE A 214 24.29 -5.68 8.94
N THR A 215 24.14 -4.65 8.10
CA THR A 215 24.30 -3.24 8.45
C THR A 215 23.05 -2.34 8.35
N PRO A 216 21.77 -2.80 8.32
CA PRO A 216 20.66 -1.85 8.22
C PRO A 216 20.36 -1.11 9.53
N ALA A 217 20.96 -1.52 10.66
CA ALA A 217 20.67 -0.95 11.97
C ALA A 217 21.40 0.37 12.26
N LEU A 218 22.38 0.79 11.44
CA LEU A 218 23.20 1.98 11.73
C LEU A 218 22.88 3.18 10.84
N SER A 219 22.26 2.99 9.68
CA SER A 219 22.02 4.05 8.69
C SER A 219 20.71 4.84 8.89
N SER A 220 19.82 4.39 9.77
CA SER A 220 18.57 5.09 10.11
C SER A 220 18.61 5.83 11.44
N MET A 221 19.70 5.71 12.21
CA MET A 221 19.86 6.46 13.45
C MET A 221 20.41 7.84 13.14
N SER A 222 19.72 8.88 13.61
CA SER A 222 20.26 10.23 13.56
C SER A 222 21.63 10.24 14.27
N PRO A 223 22.66 10.92 13.72
CA PRO A 223 23.98 10.96 14.36
C PRO A 223 23.91 11.53 15.78
N LEU A 224 22.88 12.34 16.05
CA LEU A 224 22.55 12.87 17.37
C LEU A 224 22.01 11.80 18.33
N ALA A 225 21.20 10.84 17.87
CA ALA A 225 20.74 9.72 18.69
C ALA A 225 21.87 8.75 19.06
N ILE A 226 22.81 8.50 18.14
CA ILE A 226 24.03 7.72 18.42
C ILE A 226 24.88 8.45 19.47
N GLY A 227 25.06 9.77 19.32
CA GLY A 227 25.77 10.60 20.29
C GLY A 227 25.17 10.55 21.69
N ILE A 228 23.83 10.65 21.81
CA ILE A 228 23.13 10.56 23.09
C ILE A 228 23.28 9.16 23.71
N ALA A 229 23.15 8.10 22.91
CA ALA A 229 23.28 6.73 23.41
C ALA A 229 24.70 6.43 23.92
N VAL A 230 25.73 6.88 23.20
CA VAL A 230 27.14 6.73 23.62
C VAL A 230 27.42 7.57 24.86
N GLY A 231 26.95 8.82 24.90
CA GLY A 231 27.10 9.71 26.06
C GLY A 231 26.42 9.15 27.32
N ALA A 232 25.20 8.62 27.19
CA ALA A 232 24.49 7.99 28.30
C ALA A 232 25.20 6.73 28.79
N ALA A 233 25.73 5.89 27.89
CA ALA A 233 26.47 4.70 28.26
C ALA A 233 27.76 5.02 29.03
N LEU A 234 28.49 6.06 28.62
CA LEU A 234 29.70 6.53 29.30
C LEU A 234 29.39 7.09 30.70
N LEU A 235 28.32 7.88 30.84
CA LEU A 235 27.89 8.42 32.13
C LEU A 235 27.49 7.31 33.10
N ILE A 236 26.74 6.31 32.63
CA ILE A 236 26.33 5.16 33.45
C ILE A 236 27.57 4.34 33.87
N ALA A 237 28.54 4.12 32.98
CA ALA A 237 29.78 3.43 33.31
C ALA A 237 30.60 4.18 34.38
N LEU A 238 30.67 5.50 34.29
CA LEU A 238 31.34 6.35 35.27
C LEU A 238 30.67 6.27 36.65
N LEU A 239 29.33 6.32 36.68
CA LEU A 239 28.53 6.25 37.90
C LEU A 239 28.69 4.89 38.61
N VAL A 240 28.71 3.80 37.84
CA VAL A 240 28.96 2.44 38.36
C VAL A 240 30.39 2.31 38.91
N ALA A 241 31.39 2.87 38.23
CA ALA A 241 32.77 2.87 38.70
C ALA A 241 32.93 3.66 40.01
N LEU A 242 32.22 4.79 40.14
CA LEU A 242 32.23 5.62 41.35
C LEU A 242 31.57 4.90 42.54
N LEU A 243 30.39 4.29 42.33
CA LEU A 243 29.68 3.50 43.34
C LEU A 243 30.47 2.25 43.76
N GLY A 244 31.17 1.60 42.83
CA GLY A 244 32.06 0.48 43.12
C GLY A 244 33.27 0.89 43.98
N ARG A 245 33.85 2.06 43.70
CA ARG A 245 34.94 2.62 44.52
C ARG A 245 34.47 2.98 45.92
N LEU A 246 33.27 3.55 46.07
CA LEU A 246 32.71 3.88 47.39
C LEU A 246 32.46 2.61 48.22
N ARG A 247 31.84 1.57 47.64
CA ARG A 247 31.66 0.27 48.32
C ARG A 247 32.96 -0.39 48.75
N ASN A 248 34.02 -0.29 47.95
CA ASN A 248 35.33 -0.84 48.32
C ASN A 248 36.02 -0.04 49.42
N ARG A 249 35.77 1.28 49.51
CA ARG A 249 36.28 2.10 50.62
C ARG A 249 35.59 1.74 51.94
N ASP A 250 34.29 1.51 51.92
CA ASP A 250 33.54 1.09 53.12
C ASP A 250 33.93 -0.33 53.59
N ALA A 251 34.25 -1.23 52.65
CA ALA A 251 34.73 -2.58 52.96
C ALA A 251 36.16 -2.59 53.56
N ALA A 252 37.00 -1.61 53.22
CA ALA A 252 38.34 -1.48 53.79
C ALA A 252 38.33 -0.90 55.23
N ALA A 253 37.28 -0.17 55.61
CA ALA A 253 37.17 0.46 56.93
C ALA A 253 36.75 -0.52 58.05
N THR A 254 36.24 -1.71 57.71
CA THR A 254 35.74 -2.71 58.69
C THR A 254 36.73 -3.82 59.02
N ALA A 255 37.93 -3.84 58.40
CA ALA A 255 38.95 -4.86 58.65
C ALA A 255 39.99 -4.38 59.69
N GLN A 256 39.72 -4.60 60.98
CA GLN A 256 40.66 -4.33 62.08
C GLN A 256 41.26 -5.65 62.61
N PRO A 257 42.58 -5.75 62.87
CA PRO A 257 43.23 -7.04 63.12
C PRO A 257 43.03 -7.51 64.58
N GLN A 258 42.61 -8.77 64.75
CA GLN A 258 42.53 -9.42 66.06
C GLN A 258 43.96 -9.66 66.60
N ARG A 259 44.31 -9.03 67.73
CA ARG A 259 45.53 -9.34 68.49
C ARG A 259 45.37 -10.70 69.17
N GLY A 260 46.19 -11.67 68.77
CA GLY A 260 46.32 -12.95 69.45
C GLY A 260 46.95 -12.77 70.83
N VAL A 261 46.27 -13.28 71.87
CA VAL A 261 46.82 -13.42 73.22
C VAL A 261 47.72 -14.66 73.23
N TRP A 262 48.95 -14.48 73.70
CA TRP A 262 50.05 -15.45 73.72
C TRP A 262 49.95 -16.32 74.99
N ASN A 263 49.98 -17.64 74.86
CA ASN A 263 50.09 -18.57 76.00
C ASN A 263 51.54 -19.06 76.12
N GLY A 264 52.21 -18.62 77.17
CA GLY A 264 53.49 -19.12 77.64
C GLY A 264 53.54 -18.94 79.15
#